data_AF-A0A0J9XLJ9-F1
#
_entry.id   AF-A0A0J9XLJ9-F1
#
_cell.length_a   1.000
_cell.length_b   1.000
_cell.length_c   1.000
_cell.angle_alpha   90.00
_cell.angle_beta   90.00
_cell.angle_gamma   90.00
#
_symmetry.space_group_name_H-M   'P 1'
#
loop_
_entity.id
_entity.type
_entity.pdbx_description
1 polymer ?
#
loop_
_entity_poly.entity_id
_entity_poly.type
_entity_poly.pdbx_seq_one_letter_code
_entity_poly.pdbx_strand_id
1 'polypeptide(L)'
;MYFAILCNIRHRRILVINDSRTMNTRHGTSRLETARYERSVLIQAALTCGVFIIGIILINFLPKLLTKIFSQEIIIPVNIFINSFLILGRTVLPMTLFATNKHARKQLYLLLKIS
;
A
#
# COMPACT_ATOMS: atom_id res chain seq x y z
N MET A 1 14.09 -5.97 -12.26
CA MET A 1 12.88 -5.72 -13.08
C MET A 1 11.86 -4.80 -12.43
N TYR A 2 11.39 -5.06 -11.19
CA TYR A 2 10.36 -4.23 -10.53
C TYR A 2 10.72 -2.73 -10.39
N PHE A 3 11.99 -2.41 -10.13
CA PHE A 3 12.43 -1.03 -10.01
C PHE A 3 12.27 -0.23 -11.32
N ALA A 4 12.54 -0.85 -12.47
CA ALA A 4 12.35 -0.22 -13.78
C ALA A 4 10.86 0.07 -14.07
N ILE A 5 9.96 -0.85 -13.67
CA ILE A 5 8.51 -0.65 -13.76
C ILE A 5 8.08 0.54 -12.89
N LEU A 6 8.56 0.62 -11.65
CA LEU A 6 8.27 1.74 -10.75
C LEU A 6 8.80 3.07 -11.29
N CYS A 7 10.02 3.11 -11.82
CA CYS A 7 10.59 4.30 -12.45
C CYS A 7 9.78 4.74 -13.67
N ASN A 8 9.34 3.80 -14.52
CA ASN A 8 8.55 4.11 -15.70
C ASN A 8 7.15 4.65 -15.32
N ILE A 9 6.52 4.08 -14.30
CA ILE A 9 5.27 4.62 -13.73
C ILE A 9 5.48 6.04 -13.18
N ARG A 10 6.60 6.29 -12.47
CA ARG A 10 6.94 7.62 -11.94
C ARG A 10 7.19 8.63 -13.06
N HIS A 11 7.93 8.25 -14.10
CA HIS A 11 8.18 9.09 -15.26
C HIS A 11 6.87 9.45 -15.98
N ARG A 12 6.01 8.46 -16.24
CA ARG A 12 4.70 8.67 -16.86
C ARG A 12 3.81 9.60 -16.04
N ARG A 13 3.86 9.52 -14.70
CA ARG A 13 3.15 10.46 -13.81
C ARG A 13 3.65 11.89 -13.93
N ILE A 14 4.96 12.09 -13.98
CA ILE A 14 5.54 13.43 -14.14
C ILE A 14 5.09 14.03 -15.48
N LEU A 15 5.06 13.22 -16.54
CA LEU A 15 4.57 13.63 -17.86
C LEU A 15 3.11 14.08 -17.82
N VAL A 16 2.22 13.27 -17.23
CA VAL A 16 0.78 13.57 -17.12
C VAL A 16 0.50 14.80 -16.25
N ILE A 17 1.28 15.01 -15.19
CA ILE A 17 1.18 16.20 -14.32
C ILE A 17 1.61 17.45 -15.10
N ASN A 18 2.70 17.40 -15.85
CA ASN A 18 3.18 18.54 -16.63
C ASN A 18 2.16 18.93 -17.72
N ASP A 19 1.56 17.96 -18.39
CA ASP A 19 0.51 18.18 -19.37
C ASP A 19 -0.82 18.69 -18.76
N SER A 20 -0.96 18.62 -17.43
CA SER A 20 -2.13 19.14 -16.70
C SER A 20 -2.04 20.58 -16.29
N ARG A 21 -0.82 21.14 -16.27
CA ARG A 21 -0.62 22.56 -15.99
C ARG A 21 -0.98 23.46 -17.16
N THR A 22 -1.06 22.94 -18.38
CA THR A 22 -1.27 23.71 -19.62
C THR A 22 -2.72 23.81 -20.09
N MET A 23 -3.68 23.10 -19.47
CA MET A 23 -5.09 23.11 -19.92
C MET A 23 -6.09 23.61 -18.86
N ASN A 24 -6.63 24.80 -19.12
CA ASN A 24 -7.91 25.40 -18.71
C ASN A 24 -8.55 24.97 -17.36
N THR A 25 -8.71 25.97 -16.50
CA THR A 25 -9.16 26.00 -15.10
C THR A 25 -10.45 25.23 -14.76
N ARG A 26 -11.33 24.95 -15.73
CA ARG A 26 -12.57 24.17 -15.51
C ARG A 26 -12.40 22.66 -15.70
N HIS A 27 -11.42 22.25 -16.51
CA HIS A 27 -11.00 20.85 -16.65
C HIS A 27 -9.97 20.46 -15.59
N GLY A 28 -9.44 21.45 -14.87
CA GLY A 28 -8.48 21.26 -13.78
C GLY A 28 -9.06 20.57 -12.55
N THR A 29 -10.36 20.73 -12.22
CA THR A 29 -10.95 20.10 -11.04
C THR A 29 -11.10 18.59 -11.20
N SER A 30 -11.65 18.13 -12.33
CA SER A 30 -11.75 16.69 -12.64
C SER A 30 -10.36 16.05 -12.78
N ARG A 31 -9.42 16.69 -13.49
CA ARG A 31 -8.03 16.21 -13.60
C ARG A 31 -7.32 16.16 -12.25
N LEU A 32 -7.55 17.13 -11.37
CA LEU A 32 -6.97 17.13 -10.03
C LEU A 32 -7.52 15.99 -9.16
N GLU A 33 -8.82 15.69 -9.25
CA GLU A 33 -9.42 14.54 -8.57
C GLU A 33 -8.85 13.21 -9.10
N THR A 34 -8.73 13.06 -10.41
CA THR A 34 -8.08 11.88 -11.03
C THR A 34 -6.63 11.75 -10.57
N ALA A 35 -5.85 12.83 -10.59
CA ALA A 35 -4.46 12.81 -10.15
C ALA A 35 -4.31 12.47 -8.65
N ARG A 36 -5.23 12.97 -7.80
CA ARG A 36 -5.28 12.60 -6.37
C ARG A 36 -5.61 11.13 -6.19
N TYR A 37 -6.60 10.61 -6.93
CA TYR A 37 -6.96 9.20 -6.92
C TYR A 37 -5.78 8.32 -7.33
N GLU A 38 -5.13 8.63 -8.45
CA GLU A 38 -3.94 7.93 -8.92
C GLU A 38 -2.81 7.96 -7.88
N ARG A 39 -2.60 9.09 -7.21
CA ARG A 39 -1.61 9.20 -6.13
C ARG A 39 -1.94 8.29 -4.95
N SER A 40 -3.20 8.28 -4.49
CA SER A 40 -3.63 7.38 -3.41
C SER A 40 -3.47 5.91 -3.79
N VAL A 41 -3.83 5.53 -5.03
CA VAL A 41 -3.63 4.16 -5.54
C VAL A 41 -2.15 3.77 -5.56
N LEU A 42 -1.25 4.69 -5.96
CA LEU A 42 0.20 4.40 -5.93
C LEU A 42 0.74 4.26 -4.51
N ILE A 43 0.32 5.15 -3.60
CA ILE A 43 0.73 5.09 -2.20
C ILE A 43 0.27 3.75 -1.62
N GLN A 44 -0.97 3.34 -1.88
CA GLN A 44 -1.48 2.05 -1.44
C GLN A 44 -0.71 0.88 -2.06
N ALA A 45 -0.41 0.91 -3.36
CA ALA A 45 0.38 -0.13 -4.01
C ALA A 45 1.80 -0.21 -3.43
N ALA A 46 2.44 0.93 -3.16
CA ALA A 46 3.76 1.01 -2.55
C ALA A 46 3.75 0.47 -1.11
N LEU A 47 2.75 0.86 -0.31
CA LEU A 47 2.56 0.33 1.05
C LEU A 47 2.31 -1.19 1.02
N THR A 48 1.46 -1.66 0.11
CA THR A 48 1.17 -3.08 -0.08
C THR A 48 2.44 -3.86 -0.41
N CYS A 49 3.18 -3.40 -1.41
CA CYS A 49 4.45 -4.00 -1.81
C CYS A 49 5.47 -4.00 -0.66
N GLY A 50 5.59 -2.88 0.07
CA GLY A 50 6.46 -2.77 1.24
C GLY A 50 6.12 -3.79 2.33
N VAL A 51 4.84 -3.90 2.71
CA VAL A 51 4.37 -4.88 3.69
C VAL A 51 4.66 -6.31 3.24
N PHE A 52 4.46 -6.62 1.96
CA PHE A 52 4.80 -7.94 1.41
C PHE A 52 6.31 -8.23 1.48
N ILE A 53 7.16 -7.29 1.08
CA ILE A 53 8.62 -7.46 1.13
C ILE A 53 9.07 -7.65 2.59
N ILE A 54 8.58 -6.84 3.51
CA ILE A 54 8.88 -6.96 4.95
C ILE A 54 8.40 -8.31 5.47
N GLY A 55 7.18 -8.74 5.12
CA GLY A 55 6.65 -10.05 5.50
C GLY A 55 7.51 -11.22 5.01
N ILE A 56 7.98 -11.18 3.75
CA ILE A 56 8.87 -12.20 3.19
C ILE A 56 10.21 -12.23 3.93
N ILE A 57 10.79 -11.07 4.23
CA ILE A 57 12.05 -10.97 4.99
C ILE A 57 11.83 -11.55 6.39
N LEU A 58 10.74 -11.20 7.07
CA LEU A 58 10.42 -11.70 8.40
C LEU A 58 10.25 -13.22 8.41
N ILE A 59 9.46 -13.81 7.50
CA ILE A 59 9.26 -15.27 7.42
C ILE A 59 10.59 -16.01 7.22
N ASN A 60 11.48 -15.48 6.38
CA ASN A 60 12.71 -16.20 6.01
C ASN A 60 13.88 -15.97 6.97
N PHE A 61 14.02 -14.75 7.49
CA PHE A 61 15.19 -14.34 8.27
C PHE A 61 14.94 -14.39 9.77
N LEU A 62 13.75 -13.99 10.22
CA LEU A 62 13.46 -13.86 11.66
C LEU A 62 13.51 -15.22 12.39
N PRO A 63 12.87 -16.31 11.90
CA PRO A 63 13.01 -17.62 12.54
C PRO A 63 14.47 -18.07 12.58
N LYS A 64 15.21 -17.94 11.48
CA LYS A 64 16.61 -18.37 11.40
C LYS A 64 17.54 -17.61 12.34
N LEU A 65 17.31 -16.30 12.50
CA LEU A 65 18.09 -15.47 13.41
C LEU A 65 17.77 -15.81 14.86
N LEU A 66 16.48 -15.93 15.19
CA LEU A 66 16.04 -16.18 16.54
C LEU A 66 16.36 -17.58 17.00
N THR A 67 16.26 -18.61 16.15
CA THR A 67 16.70 -19.98 16.49
C THR A 67 18.21 -20.13 16.62
N LYS A 68 18.99 -19.15 16.15
CA LYS A 68 20.46 -19.13 16.35
C LYS A 68 20.84 -18.56 17.71
N ILE A 69 20.08 -17.58 18.20
CA ILE A 69 20.33 -16.90 19.47
C ILE A 69 19.65 -17.65 20.62
N PHE A 70 18.43 -18.11 20.37
CA PHE A 70 17.60 -18.85 21.29
C PHE A 70 17.46 -20.29 20.79
N SER A 71 17.44 -21.25 21.71
CA SER A 71 17.20 -22.66 21.42
C SER A 71 15.89 -22.88 20.65
N GLN A 72 15.68 -24.07 20.10
CA GLN A 72 14.52 -24.41 19.26
C GLN A 72 13.13 -24.12 19.88
N GLU A 73 13.05 -23.93 21.20
CA GLU A 73 11.86 -23.58 21.97
C GLU A 73 11.19 -22.27 21.51
N ILE A 74 11.96 -21.32 20.94
CA ILE A 74 11.44 -20.03 20.45
C ILE A 74 10.64 -20.15 19.12
N ILE A 75 10.67 -21.28 18.43
CA ILE A 75 10.02 -21.40 17.11
C ILE A 75 8.51 -21.15 17.19
N ILE A 76 7.85 -21.65 18.24
CA ILE A 76 6.41 -21.50 18.43
C ILE A 76 6.02 -20.01 18.58
N PRO A 77 6.56 -19.23 19.53
CA PRO A 77 6.21 -17.82 19.67
C PRO A 77 6.58 -16.99 18.44
N VAL A 78 7.67 -17.31 17.74
CA VAL A 78 8.07 -16.60 16.51
C VAL A 78 7.08 -16.83 15.38
N ASN A 79 6.63 -18.08 15.20
CA ASN A 79 5.63 -18.38 14.20
C ASN A 79 4.30 -17.69 14.51
N ILE A 80 3.90 -17.63 15.79
CA ILE A 80 2.71 -16.88 16.21
C ILE A 80 2.88 -15.39 15.86
N PHE A 81 4.02 -14.79 16.21
CA PHE A 81 4.32 -13.39 15.91
C PHE A 81 4.26 -13.08 14.41
N ILE A 82 4.88 -13.92 13.57
CA ILE A 82 4.88 -13.76 12.12
C ILE A 82 3.46 -13.85 11.56
N ASN A 83 2.67 -14.82 12.01
CA ASN A 83 1.27 -14.95 11.59
C ASN A 83 0.44 -13.72 12.00
N SER A 84 0.59 -13.24 13.23
CA SER A 84 -0.07 -12.01 13.69
C SER A 84 0.34 -10.80 12.86
N PHE A 85 1.63 -10.65 12.53
CA PHE A 85 2.12 -9.57 11.68
C PHE A 85 1.50 -9.60 10.28
N LEU A 86 1.40 -10.80 9.68
CA LEU A 86 0.77 -10.96 8.36
C LEU A 86 -0.71 -10.58 8.40
N ILE A 87 -1.46 -11.02 9.42
CA ILE A 87 -2.89 -10.68 9.59
C ILE A 87 -3.06 -9.17 9.76
N LEU A 88 -2.26 -8.53 10.62
CA LEU A 88 -2.31 -7.08 10.83
C LEU A 88 -1.97 -6.30 9.56
N GLY A 89 -0.96 -6.73 8.80
CA GLY A 89 -0.62 -6.10 7.53
C GLY A 89 -1.77 -6.14 6.53
N ARG A 90 -2.52 -7.25 6.50
CA ARG A 90 -3.71 -7.40 5.63
C ARG A 90 -4.89 -6.54 6.05
N THR A 91 -5.11 -6.34 7.35
CA THR A 91 -6.24 -5.53 7.85
C THR A 91 -5.96 -4.03 7.76
N VAL A 92 -4.71 -3.61 7.98
CA VAL A 92 -4.33 -2.19 7.93
C VAL A 92 -4.33 -1.62 6.50
N LEU A 93 -4.00 -2.44 5.50
CA LEU A 93 -3.97 -2.03 4.09
C LEU A 93 -5.28 -1.37 3.61
N PRO A 94 -6.47 -2.00 3.72
CA PRO A 94 -7.71 -1.37 3.32
C PRO A 94 -8.04 -0.15 4.20
N MET A 95 -7.70 -0.17 5.50
CA MET A 95 -7.90 0.98 6.37
C MET A 95 -7.13 2.22 5.89
N THR A 96 -5.87 2.05 5.45
CA THR A 96 -5.08 3.17 4.90
C THR A 96 -5.63 3.70 3.57
N LEU A 97 -6.20 2.83 2.72
CA LEU A 97 -6.92 3.27 1.52
C LEU A 97 -8.15 4.12 1.89
N PHE A 98 -8.99 3.63 2.81
CA PHE A 98 -10.18 4.35 3.22
C PHE A 98 -9.84 5.67 3.91
N ALA A 99 -8.79 5.72 4.73
CA ALA A 99 -8.37 6.96 5.40
C ALA A 99 -7.91 8.04 4.41
N THR A 100 -7.21 7.65 3.34
CA THR A 100 -6.56 8.59 2.41
C THR A 100 -7.42 8.99 1.22
N ASN A 101 -8.46 8.23 0.87
CA ASN A 101 -9.28 8.47 -0.31
C ASN A 101 -10.71 8.89 0.07
N LYS A 102 -11.02 10.19 -0.11
CA LYS A 102 -12.37 10.74 0.12
C LYS A 102 -13.44 10.00 -0.68
N HIS A 103 -13.11 9.52 -1.89
CA HIS A 103 -14.04 8.78 -2.74
C HIS A 103 -14.31 7.37 -2.18
N ALA A 104 -13.27 6.67 -1.70
CA ALA A 104 -13.41 5.37 -1.05
C ALA A 104 -14.27 5.48 0.22
N ARG A 105 -14.11 6.54 1.02
CA ARG A 105 -15.00 6.81 2.17
C ARG A 105 -16.45 7.02 1.77
N LYS A 106 -16.70 7.75 0.67
CA LYS A 106 -18.05 7.98 0.16
C LYS A 106 -18.68 6.67 -0.34
N GLN A 107 -17.91 5.83 -1.03
CA GLN A 107 -18.38 4.50 -1.45
C GLN A 107 -18.65 3.59 -0.25
N LEU A 108 -17.75 3.57 0.75
CA LEU A 108 -17.96 2.79 1.98
C LEU A 108 -19.20 3.27 2.75
N TYR A 109 -19.40 4.58 2.86
CA TYR A 109 -20.61 5.15 3.47
C TYR A 109 -21.89 4.76 2.72
N LEU A 110 -21.86 4.78 1.37
CA LEU A 110 -23.00 4.33 0.57
C LEU A 110 -23.27 2.83 0.74
N LEU A 111 -22.22 2.01 0.80
CA LEU A 111 -22.34 0.56 0.97
C LEU A 111 -22.88 0.20 2.36
N LEU A 112 -22.40 0.87 3.42
CA LEU A 112 -22.87 0.67 4.80
C LEU A 112 -24.28 1.21 5.04
N LYS A 113 -24.75 2.21 4.28
CA LYS A 113 -26.12 2.74 4.40
C LYS A 113 -27.16 1.84 3.75
N ILE A 114 -26.73 0.94 2.85
CA ILE A 114 -27.61 0.01 2.11
C ILE A 114 -27.71 -1.35 2.84
N SER A 115 -26.79 -1.66 3.76
CA SER A 115 -26.84 -2.86 4.61
C SER A 115 -27.53 -2.60 5.94
#